data_AF-A0A4Y2WXN1-F1
#
_entry.id   AF-A0A4Y2WXN1-F1
#
_cell.length_a   1.000
_cell.length_b   1.000
_cell.length_c   1.000
_cell.angle_alpha   90.00
_cell.angle_beta   90.00
_cell.angle_gamma   90.00
#
_symmetry.space_group_name_H-M   'P 1'
#
loop_
_entity.id
_entity.type
_entity.pdbx_description
1 polymer ?
#
loop_
_entity_poly.entity_id
_entity_poly.type
_entity_poly.pdbx_seq_one_letter_code
_entity_poly.pdbx_strand_id
1 'polypeptide(L)'
;MFAHTIQYPNIPSAIRPVPHNESLPIPVAPKTYTLQAVTDLEDFEPQPGPSTSTDDEEHPADLGHRQPHLVTQPELNNLARDLELPKSKSQLLGSRLQQWNFLEKGLKISSYRTIQSTLKLLFSEVVSALIQMN
;
A
#
# COMPACT_ATOMS: atom_id res chain seq x y z
N MET A 1 40.95 -12.48 -6.13
CA MET A 1 39.75 -11.69 -5.80
C MET A 1 39.82 -11.35 -4.32
N PHE A 2 40.06 -10.09 -3.96
CA PHE A 2 40.20 -9.71 -2.56
C PHE A 2 38.82 -9.54 -1.92
N ALA A 3 38.46 -10.41 -0.99
CA ALA A 3 37.25 -10.29 -0.20
C ALA A 3 37.35 -9.03 0.68
N HIS A 4 36.45 -8.08 0.46
CA HIS A 4 36.39 -6.89 1.29
C HIS A 4 35.76 -7.29 2.62
N THR A 5 36.54 -7.25 3.70
CA THR A 5 36.04 -7.56 5.04
C THR A 5 35.21 -6.37 5.52
N ILE A 6 33.89 -6.50 5.45
CA ILE A 6 32.98 -5.49 6.00
C ILE A 6 33.05 -5.59 7.53
N GLN A 7 33.62 -4.58 8.19
CA GLN A 7 33.54 -4.46 9.64
C GLN A 7 32.26 -3.73 10.03
N TYR A 8 31.39 -4.43 10.77
CA TYR A 8 30.18 -3.83 11.33
C TYR A 8 30.46 -3.32 12.75
N PRO A 9 30.05 -2.08 13.08
CA PRO A 9 30.15 -1.56 14.43
C PRO A 9 29.27 -2.37 15.40
N ASN A 10 29.75 -2.55 16.63
CA ASN A 10 29.05 -3.34 17.64
C ASN A 10 27.98 -2.48 18.34
N ILE A 11 26.75 -2.49 17.82
CA ILE A 11 25.62 -1.74 18.38
C ILE A 11 24.61 -2.69 19.06
N PRO A 12 24.11 -2.38 20.27
CA PRO A 12 23.24 -3.27 21.04
C PRO A 12 21.85 -3.46 20.42
N SER A 13 21.45 -2.58 19.50
CA SER A 13 20.16 -2.63 18.80
C SER A 13 20.15 -3.50 17.54
N ALA A 14 21.31 -3.98 17.07
CA ALA A 14 21.40 -4.80 15.87
C ALA A 14 21.81 -6.23 16.19
N ILE A 15 20.98 -7.19 15.77
CA ILE A 15 21.33 -8.61 15.80
C ILE A 15 22.24 -8.89 14.61
N ARG A 16 23.43 -9.46 14.87
CA ARG A 16 24.36 -9.87 13.81
C ARG A 16 23.78 -11.04 13.02
N PRO A 17 24.08 -11.17 11.72
CA PRO A 17 23.74 -12.36 10.97
C PRO A 17 24.25 -13.61 11.71
N VAL A 18 23.38 -14.59 11.91
CA VAL A 18 23.75 -15.86 12.53
C VAL A 18 24.60 -16.64 11.53
N PRO A 19 25.84 -17.05 11.88
CA PRO A 19 26.66 -17.86 10.99
C PRO A 19 25.98 -19.20 10.71
N HIS A 20 25.95 -19.61 9.45
CA HIS A 20 25.46 -20.92 9.06
C HIS A 20 26.44 -22.02 9.49
N ASN A 21 25.91 -23.14 9.97
CA ASN A 21 26.65 -24.35 10.34
C ASN A 21 25.76 -25.58 10.09
N GLU A 22 26.21 -26.78 10.46
CA GLU A 22 25.43 -28.01 10.21
C GLU A 22 24.08 -28.05 10.93
N SER A 23 23.92 -27.34 12.05
CA SER A 23 22.62 -27.20 12.73
C SER A 23 21.73 -26.10 12.15
N LEU A 24 22.27 -25.17 11.37
CA LEU A 24 21.58 -24.06 10.70
C LEU A 24 21.97 -23.96 9.22
N PRO A 25 21.66 -24.98 8.39
CA PRO A 25 22.04 -25.00 6.99
C PRO A 25 21.32 -23.90 6.20
N ILE A 26 21.92 -23.52 5.07
CA ILE A 26 21.33 -22.54 4.16
C ILE A 26 20.07 -23.16 3.53
N PRO A 27 18.89 -22.52 3.62
CA PRO A 27 17.70 -23.00 2.95
C PRO A 27 17.89 -23.04 1.43
N VAL A 28 17.62 -24.19 0.82
CA VAL A 28 17.66 -24.34 -0.64
C VAL A 28 16.28 -24.06 -1.21
N ALA A 29 16.20 -23.19 -2.22
CA ALA A 29 14.95 -22.87 -2.88
C ALA A 29 14.31 -24.14 -3.51
N PRO A 30 12.98 -24.33 -3.38
CA PRO A 30 12.28 -25.40 -4.08
C PRO A 30 12.46 -25.24 -5.60
N LYS A 31 12.66 -26.35 -6.32
CA LYS A 31 12.85 -26.33 -7.78
C LYS A 31 11.55 -26.07 -8.55
N THR A 32 10.41 -26.26 -7.91
CA THR A 32 9.08 -26.18 -8.52
C THR A 32 8.11 -25.48 -7.58
N TYR A 33 7.39 -24.50 -8.11
CA TYR A 33 6.26 -23.84 -7.46
C TYR A 33 4.99 -24.33 -8.15
N THR A 34 4.14 -25.08 -7.43
CA THR A 34 2.80 -25.40 -7.90
C THR A 34 1.83 -24.35 -7.36
N LEU A 35 1.41 -23.43 -8.23
CA LEU A 35 0.26 -22.58 -7.95
C LEU A 35 -0.99 -23.47 -7.98
N GLN A 36 -1.55 -23.77 -6.82
CA GLN A 36 -2.91 -24.30 -6.75
C GLN A 36 -3.84 -23.17 -7.18
N ALA A 37 -4.47 -23.32 -8.35
CA ALA A 37 -5.53 -22.44 -8.79
C ALA A 37 -6.71 -22.63 -7.82
N VAL A 38 -6.95 -21.63 -6.96
CA VAL A 38 -8.22 -21.48 -6.27
C VAL A 38 -9.24 -21.02 -7.32
N THR A 39 -9.90 -22.00 -7.95
CA THR A 39 -11.18 -21.77 -8.64
C THR A 39 -12.24 -21.59 -7.55
N ASP A 40 -12.46 -20.35 -7.15
CA ASP A 40 -13.71 -19.94 -6.49
C ASP A 40 -14.53 -19.16 -7.51
N LEU A 41 -15.19 -19.91 -8.39
CA LEU A 41 -16.22 -19.41 -9.30
C LEU A 41 -17.54 -19.90 -8.73
N GLU A 42 -18.05 -19.20 -7.72
CA GLU A 42 -19.46 -19.30 -7.35
C GLU A 42 -20.27 -18.59 -8.43
N ASP A 43 -20.90 -19.43 -9.25
CA ASP A 43 -21.81 -19.13 -10.34
C ASP A 43 -23.12 -18.56 -9.77
N PHE A 44 -23.28 -17.24 -9.77
CA PHE A 44 -24.56 -16.61 -9.47
C PHE A 44 -25.39 -16.52 -10.75
N GLU A 45 -26.18 -17.56 -11.01
CA GLU A 45 -27.27 -17.55 -12.00
C GLU A 45 -28.31 -16.45 -11.64
N PRO A 46 -28.56 -15.46 -12.52
CA PRO A 46 -29.64 -14.50 -12.31
C PRO A 46 -30.98 -15.10 -12.76
N GLN A 47 -31.84 -15.48 -11.81
CA GLN A 47 -33.23 -15.84 -12.13
C GLN A 47 -34.00 -14.62 -12.70
N PRO A 48 -34.68 -14.74 -13.85
CA PRO A 48 -35.57 -13.71 -14.36
C PRO A 48 -36.97 -13.87 -13.74
N GLY A 49 -37.30 -12.99 -12.79
CA GLY A 49 -38.68 -12.81 -12.31
C GLY A 49 -39.19 -11.41 -12.66
N PRO A 50 -40.38 -11.26 -13.29
CA PRO A 50 -40.96 -9.95 -13.53
C PRO A 50 -41.62 -9.47 -12.23
N SER A 51 -40.99 -8.52 -11.54
CA SER A 51 -41.62 -7.79 -10.44
C SER A 51 -42.07 -6.43 -10.93
N THR A 52 -43.34 -6.35 -11.32
CA THR A 52 -44.08 -5.09 -11.35
C THR A 52 -44.37 -4.70 -9.91
N SER A 53 -43.71 -3.65 -9.41
CA SER A 53 -44.19 -2.89 -8.27
C SER A 53 -43.95 -1.42 -8.57
N THR A 54 -45.03 -0.76 -8.93
CA THR A 54 -45.15 0.70 -8.94
C THR A 54 -45.07 1.16 -7.49
N ASP A 55 -43.92 1.70 -7.10
CA ASP A 55 -43.83 2.54 -5.93
C ASP A 55 -42.92 3.70 -6.29
N ASP A 56 -43.55 4.75 -6.80
CA ASP A 56 -42.93 6.06 -7.00
C ASP A 56 -42.78 6.68 -5.60
N GLU A 57 -41.86 6.11 -4.82
CA GLU A 57 -41.41 6.70 -3.57
C GLU A 57 -40.66 7.97 -3.95
N GLU A 58 -41.40 9.08 -3.92
CA GLU A 58 -40.90 10.43 -4.05
C GLU A 58 -39.86 10.67 -2.94
N HIS A 59 -38.62 10.25 -3.20
CA HIS A 59 -37.50 10.62 -2.38
C HIS A 59 -37.48 12.15 -2.33
N PRO A 60 -37.55 12.78 -1.14
CA PRO A 60 -37.45 14.22 -1.06
C PRO A 60 -36.11 14.58 -1.68
N ALA A 61 -36.15 15.24 -2.83
CA ALA A 61 -34.97 15.79 -3.44
C ALA A 61 -34.44 16.80 -2.45
N ASP A 62 -33.46 16.39 -1.65
CA ASP A 62 -32.63 17.29 -0.86
C ASP A 62 -31.85 18.12 -1.88
N LEU A 63 -32.51 19.17 -2.37
CA LEU A 63 -31.97 20.21 -3.22
C LEU A 63 -31.10 21.18 -2.41
N GLY A 64 -30.76 20.83 -1.16
CA GLY A 64 -29.69 21.49 -0.43
C GLY A 64 -28.40 21.28 -1.20
N HIS A 65 -27.90 22.35 -1.82
CA HIS A 65 -26.63 22.44 -2.57
C HIS A 65 -25.56 21.44 -2.11
N ARG A 66 -25.63 20.19 -2.60
CA ARG A 66 -24.65 19.17 -2.26
C ARG A 66 -23.44 19.46 -3.13
N GLN A 67 -22.51 20.22 -2.57
CA GLN A 67 -21.24 20.46 -3.23
C GLN A 67 -20.63 19.10 -3.59
N PRO A 68 -20.19 18.89 -4.84
CA PRO A 68 -19.59 17.63 -5.24
C PRO A 68 -18.39 17.34 -4.34
N HIS A 69 -18.35 16.11 -3.80
CA HIS A 69 -17.23 15.65 -2.99
C HIS A 69 -15.96 15.63 -3.83
N LEU A 70 -14.94 16.34 -3.37
CA LEU A 70 -13.62 16.29 -3.96
C LEU A 70 -12.77 15.30 -3.16
N VAL A 71 -12.23 14.31 -3.85
CA VAL A 71 -11.35 13.30 -3.29
C VAL A 71 -10.09 13.97 -2.77
N THR A 72 -9.81 13.74 -1.49
CA THR A 72 -8.65 14.25 -0.76
C THR A 72 -7.44 13.30 -0.90
N GLN A 73 -6.25 13.77 -0.52
CA GLN A 73 -5.03 12.93 -0.53
C GLN A 73 -5.16 11.61 0.27
N PRO A 74 -5.66 11.60 1.52
CA PRO A 74 -5.78 10.36 2.28
C PRO A 74 -6.78 9.39 1.64
N GLU A 75 -7.87 9.88 1.07
CA GLU A 75 -8.84 9.04 0.37
C GLU A 75 -8.24 8.42 -0.88
N LEU A 76 -7.51 9.19 -1.70
CA LEU A 76 -6.80 8.66 -2.87
C LEU A 76 -5.76 7.60 -2.48
N ASN A 77 -5.05 7.81 -1.37
CA ASN A 77 -4.07 6.85 -0.84
C ASN A 77 -4.74 5.57 -0.31
N ASN A 78 -5.85 5.71 0.41
CA ASN A 78 -6.65 4.59 0.90
C ASN A 78 -7.19 3.79 -0.28
N LEU A 79 -7.75 4.45 -1.29
CA LEU A 79 -8.26 3.80 -2.49
C LEU A 79 -7.18 2.98 -3.22
N ALA A 80 -5.95 3.51 -3.30
CA ALA A 80 -4.83 2.78 -3.87
C ALA A 80 -4.41 1.56 -3.03
N ARG A 81 -4.58 1.62 -1.69
CA ARG A 81 -4.26 0.52 -0.77
C ARG A 81 -5.35 -0.55 -0.76
N ASP A 82 -6.61 -0.12 -0.64
CA ASP A 82 -7.77 -0.99 -0.48
C ASP A 82 -8.05 -1.78 -1.77
N LEU A 83 -7.68 -1.22 -2.93
CA LEU A 83 -7.71 -1.91 -4.23
C LEU A 83 -6.39 -2.61 -4.59
N GLU A 84 -5.40 -2.61 -3.68
CA GLU A 84 -4.07 -3.19 -3.85
C GLU A 84 -3.38 -2.81 -5.19
N LEU A 85 -3.56 -1.56 -5.62
CA LEU A 85 -3.10 -1.15 -6.95
C LEU A 85 -1.56 -1.07 -7.01
N PRO A 86 -0.94 -1.66 -8.04
CA PRO A 86 0.48 -1.40 -8.32
C PRO A 86 0.68 0.08 -8.66
N LYS A 87 1.89 0.60 -8.41
CA LYS A 87 2.21 2.04 -8.52
C LYS A 87 1.76 2.67 -9.84
N SER A 88 1.98 1.99 -10.97
CA SER A 88 1.58 2.48 -12.30
C SER A 88 0.07 2.66 -12.44
N LYS A 89 -0.73 1.70 -11.92
CA LYS A 89 -2.20 1.78 -11.94
C LYS A 89 -2.73 2.82 -10.97
N SER A 90 -2.13 2.95 -9.79
CA SER A 90 -2.47 4.00 -8.81
C SER A 90 -2.21 5.41 -9.38
N GLN A 91 -1.09 5.60 -10.08
CA GLN A 91 -0.82 6.87 -10.77
C GLN A 91 -1.81 7.14 -11.90
N LEU A 92 -2.12 6.13 -12.71
CA LEU A 92 -3.12 6.26 -13.78
C LEU A 92 -4.50 6.65 -13.22
N LEU A 93 -4.91 6.03 -12.11
CA LEU A 93 -6.15 6.35 -11.41
C LEU A 93 -6.15 7.83 -10.95
N GLY A 94 -5.09 8.27 -10.29
CA GLY A 94 -4.94 9.67 -9.89
C GLY A 94 -5.01 10.65 -11.07
N SER A 95 -4.36 10.33 -12.19
CA SER A 95 -4.41 11.15 -13.41
C SER A 95 -5.82 11.24 -14.01
N ARG A 96 -6.59 10.15 -13.99
CA ARG A 96 -7.99 10.15 -14.46
C ARG A 96 -8.90 10.97 -13.55
N LEU A 97 -8.78 10.80 -12.24
CA LEU A 97 -9.55 11.59 -11.26
C LEU A 97 -9.23 13.08 -11.36
N GLN A 98 -7.96 13.43 -11.64
CA GLN A 98 -7.56 14.80 -11.90
C GLN A 98 -8.20 15.36 -13.17
N GLN A 99 -8.17 14.59 -14.27
CA GLN A 99 -8.77 14.98 -15.55
C GLN A 99 -10.28 15.22 -15.42
N TRP A 100 -10.96 14.47 -14.55
CA TRP A 100 -12.39 14.63 -14.25
C TRP A 100 -12.70 15.74 -13.24
N ASN A 101 -11.69 16.45 -12.72
CA ASN A 101 -11.84 17.45 -11.66
C ASN A 101 -12.50 16.90 -10.38
N PHE A 102 -12.31 15.61 -10.08
CA PHE A 102 -12.76 14.99 -8.82
C PHE A 102 -11.73 15.08 -7.70
N LEU A 103 -10.55 15.62 -7.97
CA LEU A 103 -9.49 15.81 -6.97
C LEU A 103 -9.52 17.23 -6.40
N GLU A 104 -9.19 17.36 -5.12
CA GLU A 104 -8.88 18.65 -4.51
C GLU A 104 -7.71 19.35 -5.23
N LYS A 105 -7.71 20.69 -5.25
CA LYS A 105 -6.67 21.46 -5.93
C LYS A 105 -5.32 21.27 -5.23
N GLY A 106 -4.26 21.05 -6.00
CA GLY A 106 -2.89 20.94 -5.49
C GLY A 106 -2.48 19.55 -5.00
N LEU A 107 -3.30 18.52 -5.22
CA LEU A 107 -2.94 17.14 -4.90
C LEU A 107 -1.81 16.62 -5.80
N LYS A 108 -0.84 15.92 -5.18
CA LYS A 108 0.28 15.30 -5.90
C LYS A 108 -0.05 13.83 -6.19
N ILE A 109 -0.04 13.47 -7.48
CA ILE A 109 -0.15 12.08 -7.95
C ILE A 109 1.20 11.33 -7.77
N SER A 110 1.90 11.59 -6.66
CA SER A 110 3.14 10.92 -6.31
C SER A 110 2.87 9.99 -5.13
N SER A 111 2.72 8.69 -5.41
CA SER A 111 2.72 7.67 -4.37
C SER A 111 4.15 7.44 -3.89
N TYR A 112 4.45 7.89 -2.68
CA TYR A 112 5.63 7.48 -1.91
C TYR A 112 5.15 6.63 -0.74
N ARG A 113 5.51 5.34 -0.74
CA ARG A 113 5.33 4.48 0.44
C ARG A 113 6.14 5.07 1.58
N THR A 114 5.50 5.71 2.55
CA THR A 114 6.20 6.30 3.71
C THR A 114 6.49 5.28 4.80
N ILE A 115 6.83 4.04 4.41
CA ILE A 115 7.32 3.00 5.33
C ILE A 115 8.59 3.49 6.06
N GLN A 116 9.33 4.38 5.41
CA GLN A 116 10.55 4.99 5.92
C GLN A 116 10.30 6.09 6.98
N SER A 117 9.06 6.53 7.23
CA SER A 117 8.81 7.62 8.20
C SER A 117 9.14 7.22 9.64
N THR A 118 8.74 6.02 10.05
CA THR A 118 9.12 5.42 11.33
C THR A 118 10.62 5.13 11.41
N LEU A 119 11.23 4.72 10.29
CA LEU A 119 12.69 4.53 10.22
C LEU A 119 13.46 5.84 10.42
N LYS A 120 12.97 6.98 9.91
CA LYS A 120 13.65 8.28 10.08
C LYS A 120 13.83 8.69 11.55
N LEU A 121 12.87 8.37 12.42
CA LEU A 121 12.98 8.63 13.86
C LEU A 121 14.15 7.87 14.48
N LEU A 122 14.30 6.58 14.12
CA LEU A 122 15.38 5.72 14.61
C LEU A 122 16.77 6.21 14.18
N PHE A 123 16.88 6.90 13.03
CA PHE A 123 18.16 7.44 12.54
C PHE A 123 18.44 8.89 12.97
N SER A 124 17.43 9.64 13.44
CA SER A 124 17.63 11.02 13.93
C SER A 124 18.20 11.06 15.36
N GLU A 125 17.88 10.06 16.18
CA GLU A 125 18.29 10.00 17.58
C GLU A 125 19.79 9.67 17.72
N VAL A 126 20.32 8.86 16.80
CA VAL A 126 21.74 8.45 16.77
C VAL A 126 22.69 9.62 16.47
N VAL A 127 22.26 10.62 15.70
CA VAL A 127 23.09 11.78 15.35
C VAL A 127 23.20 12.77 16.51
N SER A 128 22.15 12.93 17.33
CA SER A 128 22.20 13.82 18.50
C SER A 128 23.12 13.30 19.61
N ALA A 129 23.18 11.99 19.82
CA ALA A 129 24.03 11.38 20.85
C ALA A 129 25.54 11.51 20.55
N LEU A 130 25.93 11.58 19.28
CA LEU A 130 27.32 11.72 18.84
C LEU A 130 27.87 13.15 18.93
N ILE A 131 27.01 14.17 18.90
CA ILE A 131 27.42 15.59 18.99
C ILE A 131 27.66 16.02 20.44
N GLN A 132 27.07 15.34 21.42
CA GLN A 132 27.22 15.65 22.86
C GLN A 132 28.48 15.04 23.52
N MET A 133 29.29 14.27 22.78
CA MET A 133 30.50 13.60 23.30
C MET A 133 31.82 14.20 22.77
N ASN A 134 31.80 15.42 22.22
CA ASN A 134 32.98 16.14 21.77
C ASN A 134 32.96 17.59 22.28
#